data_AF-A0A2I1KQP3-F1
#
_entry.id   AF-A0A2I1KQP3-F1
#
_cell.length_a   1.000
_cell.length_b   1.000
_cell.length_c   1.000
_cell.angle_alpha   90.00
_cell.angle_beta   90.00
_cell.angle_gamma   90.00
#
_symmetry.space_group_name_H-M   'P 1'
#
loop_
_entity.id
_entity.type
_entity.pdbx_description
1 polymer ?
#
loop_
_entity_poly.entity_id
_entity_poly.type
_entity_poly.pdbx_seq_one_letter_code
_entity_poly.pdbx_strand_id
1 'polypeptide(L)'
;MTDEDALADVVWAFAQTTLPDQFPDNERSGEAPVDIALALGGAADHGITIPDSIVASVTKCFATRDDFDAQQVMAQLANAVRVTA
;
A
#
# COMPACT_ATOMS: atom_id res chain seq x y z
N MET A 1 -15.87 -6.01 8.16
CA MET A 1 -14.49 -5.64 7.82
C MET A 1 -13.92 -6.81 7.07
N THR A 2 -13.63 -6.62 5.79
CA THR A 2 -12.97 -7.63 4.95
C THR A 2 -11.48 -7.69 5.31
N ASP A 3 -10.79 -8.75 4.90
CA ASP A 3 -9.33 -8.85 5.09
C ASP A 3 -8.59 -7.71 4.35
N GLU A 4 -9.18 -7.16 3.29
CA GLU A 4 -8.67 -6.02 2.54
C GLU A 4 -8.78 -4.70 3.30
N ASP A 5 -9.91 -4.45 3.96
CA ASP A 5 -10.08 -3.25 4.79
C ASP A 5 -9.04 -3.23 5.94
N ALA A 6 -8.85 -4.38 6.58
CA ALA A 6 -7.86 -4.52 7.64
C ALA A 6 -6.42 -4.33 7.12
N LEU A 7 -6.14 -4.79 5.91
CA LEU A 7 -4.84 -4.57 5.27
C LEU A 7 -4.64 -3.10 4.91
N ALA A 8 -5.66 -2.43 4.37
CA ALA A 8 -5.61 -1.00 4.06
C ALA A 8 -5.31 -0.18 5.32
N ASP A 9 -5.93 -0.51 6.45
CA ASP A 9 -5.63 0.13 7.73
C ASP A 9 -4.15 0.00 8.13
N VAL A 10 -3.57 -1.20 7.99
CA VAL A 10 -2.17 -1.46 8.33
C VAL A 10 -1.22 -0.71 7.39
N VAL A 11 -1.45 -0.77 6.09
CA VAL A 11 -0.59 -0.12 5.08
C VAL A 11 -0.67 1.40 5.24
N TRP A 12 -1.86 1.94 5.47
CA TRP A 12 -2.06 3.38 5.68
C TRP A 12 -1.46 3.86 7.00
N ALA A 13 -1.61 3.10 8.09
CA ALA A 13 -0.96 3.43 9.37
C ALA A 13 0.56 3.46 9.20
N PHE A 14 1.14 2.53 8.45
CA PHE A 14 2.55 2.57 8.10
C PHE A 14 2.93 3.87 7.35
N ALA A 15 2.17 4.23 6.30
CA ALA A 15 2.40 5.47 5.56
C ALA A 15 2.29 6.72 6.45
N GLN A 16 1.32 6.75 7.38
CA GLN A 16 1.19 7.83 8.37
C GLN A 16 2.37 7.93 9.33
N THR A 17 2.89 6.79 9.78
CA THR A 17 4.05 6.81 10.69
C THR A 17 5.33 7.26 10.01
N THR A 18 5.45 7.07 8.69
CA THR A 18 6.66 7.38 7.92
C THR A 18 6.58 8.73 7.21
N LEU A 19 5.39 9.15 6.80
CA LEU A 19 5.08 10.38 6.05
C LEU A 19 3.79 11.03 6.57
N PRO A 20 3.76 11.47 7.84
CA PRO A 20 2.53 11.96 8.49
C PRO A 20 1.90 13.17 7.79
N ASP A 21 2.72 14.05 7.20
CA ASP A 21 2.25 15.24 6.49
C ASP A 21 1.61 14.92 5.13
N GLN A 22 1.93 13.76 4.55
CA GLN A 22 1.47 13.35 3.22
C GLN A 22 0.26 12.42 3.26
N PHE A 23 -0.01 11.78 4.41
CA PHE A 23 -1.06 10.77 4.56
C PHE A 23 -2.05 11.06 5.70
N PRO A 24 -2.68 12.23 5.77
CA PRO A 24 -3.68 12.49 6.81
C PRO A 24 -4.93 11.61 6.61
N ASP A 25 -5.65 11.29 7.70
CA ASP A 25 -6.81 10.37 7.67
C ASP A 25 -7.92 10.77 6.69
N ASN A 26 -8.05 12.06 6.41
CA ASN A 26 -9.08 12.60 5.52
C ASN A 26 -8.76 12.46 4.02
N GLU A 27 -7.57 11.99 3.66
CA GLU A 27 -7.15 11.75 2.26
C GLU A 27 -7.39 10.30 1.82
N ARG A 28 -7.94 9.45 2.69
CA ARG A 28 -8.38 8.10 2.28
C ARG A 28 -9.53 8.19 1.29
N SER A 29 -9.43 7.40 0.23
CA SER A 29 -10.48 7.20 -0.76
C SER A 29 -11.68 6.44 -0.17
N GLY A 30 -11.46 5.61 0.86
CA GLY A 30 -12.48 4.72 1.42
C GLY A 30 -12.65 3.42 0.63
N GLU A 31 -11.83 3.22 -0.41
CA GLU A 31 -11.71 1.97 -1.15
C GLU A 31 -10.36 1.33 -0.80
N ALA A 32 -10.41 0.20 -0.09
CA ALA A 32 -9.24 -0.50 0.41
C ALA A 32 -8.09 -0.66 -0.61
N PRO A 33 -8.31 -1.14 -1.85
CA PRO A 33 -7.21 -1.30 -2.80
C PRO A 33 -6.62 0.04 -3.27
N VAL A 34 -7.43 1.10 -3.39
CA VAL A 34 -6.95 2.44 -3.75
C VAL A 34 -6.09 3.00 -2.63
N ASP A 35 -6.55 2.90 -1.38
CA ASP A 35 -5.82 3.37 -0.20
C ASP A 35 -4.47 2.65 -0.04
N ILE A 36 -4.44 1.33 -0.30
CA ILE A 36 -3.20 0.54 -0.33
C ILE A 36 -2.27 1.05 -1.44
N ALA A 37 -2.76 1.20 -2.67
CA ALA A 37 -1.95 1.65 -3.80
C ALA A 37 -1.34 3.04 -3.57
N LEU A 38 -2.12 3.98 -3.02
CA LEU A 38 -1.66 5.32 -2.66
C LEU A 38 -0.55 5.29 -1.60
N ALA A 39 -0.75 4.53 -0.53
CA ALA A 39 0.22 4.40 0.55
C ALA A 39 1.54 3.73 0.08
N LEU A 40 1.45 2.69 -0.76
CA LEU A 40 2.63 2.07 -1.38
C LEU A 40 3.35 3.03 -2.34
N GLY A 41 2.59 3.77 -3.14
CA GLY A 41 3.13 4.75 -4.09
C GLY A 41 3.88 5.88 -3.39
N GLY A 42 3.29 6.49 -2.35
CA GLY A 42 3.99 7.52 -1.59
C GLY A 42 5.21 7.00 -0.85
N ALA A 43 5.18 5.76 -0.34
CA ALA A 43 6.40 5.15 0.21
C ALA A 43 7.51 5.03 -0.85
N ALA A 44 7.18 4.61 -2.07
CA ALA A 44 8.13 4.52 -3.17
C ALA A 44 8.70 5.89 -3.57
N ASP A 45 7.83 6.90 -3.76
CA ASP A 45 8.21 8.24 -4.20
C ASP A 45 9.12 8.96 -3.20
N HIS A 46 9.00 8.63 -1.92
CA HIS A 46 9.80 9.18 -0.84
C HIS A 46 10.97 8.28 -0.40
N GLY A 47 11.23 7.17 -1.10
CA GLY A 47 12.33 6.25 -0.78
C GLY A 47 12.21 5.53 0.56
N ILE A 48 10.98 5.34 1.05
CA ILE A 48 10.68 4.64 2.29
C ILE A 48 10.66 3.13 2.02
N THR A 49 11.44 2.39 2.82
CA THR A 49 11.45 0.93 2.75
C THR A 49 10.20 0.35 3.40
N ILE A 50 9.46 -0.47 2.64
CA ILE A 50 8.26 -1.14 3.12
C ILE A 50 8.64 -2.43 3.88
N PRO A 51 8.10 -2.67 5.09
CA PRO A 51 8.32 -3.90 5.83
C PRO A 51 7.90 -5.15 5.04
N ASP A 52 8.71 -6.21 5.10
CA ASP A 52 8.44 -7.49 4.43
C ASP A 52 7.07 -8.10 4.81
N SER A 53 6.61 -7.87 6.04
CA SER A 53 5.29 -8.32 6.50
C SER A 53 4.14 -7.67 5.73
N ILE A 54 4.28 -6.39 5.38
CA ILE A 54 3.31 -5.67 4.56
C ILE A 54 3.40 -6.18 3.12
N VAL A 55 4.61 -6.32 2.58
CA VAL A 55 4.83 -6.83 1.21
C VAL A 55 4.20 -8.22 1.05
N ALA A 56 4.43 -9.12 2.00
CA ALA A 56 3.87 -10.48 1.98
C ALA A 56 2.34 -10.46 2.06
N SER A 57 1.77 -9.59 2.89
CA SER A 57 0.31 -9.48 3.07
C SER A 57 -0.38 -8.93 1.83
N VAL A 58 0.16 -7.86 1.22
CA VAL A 58 -0.32 -7.29 -0.05
C VAL A 58 -0.20 -8.32 -1.17
N THR A 59 0.96 -8.98 -1.30
CA THR A 59 1.16 -10.02 -2.33
C THR A 59 0.14 -11.14 -2.18
N LYS A 60 -0.07 -11.65 -0.95
CA LYS A 60 -1.06 -12.71 -0.70
C LYS A 60 -2.48 -12.28 -1.06
N CYS A 61 -2.82 -11.02 -0.83
CA CYS A 61 -4.17 -10.49 -1.05
C CYS A 61 -4.46 -10.24 -2.53
N PHE A 62 -3.47 -9.76 -3.30
CA PHE A 62 -3.69 -9.26 -4.67
C PHE A 62 -3.05 -10.09 -5.79
N ALA A 63 -2.08 -10.97 -5.52
CA ALA A 63 -1.30 -11.63 -6.59
C ALA A 63 -2.11 -12.58 -7.49
N THR A 64 -3.24 -13.10 -7.02
CA THR A 64 -4.10 -14.00 -7.82
C THR A 64 -5.31 -13.28 -8.43
N ARG A 65 -5.45 -11.98 -8.19
CA ARG A 65 -6.53 -11.15 -8.71
C ARG A 65 -6.09 -10.54 -10.05
N ASP A 66 -7.01 -10.46 -11.01
CA ASP A 66 -6.77 -9.91 -12.35
C ASP A 66 -7.67 -8.70 -12.66
N ASP A 67 -8.21 -8.07 -11.61
CA ASP A 67 -8.91 -6.80 -11.74
C ASP A 67 -7.94 -5.62 -11.76
N PHE A 68 -8.42 -4.48 -12.28
CA PHE A 68 -7.64 -3.27 -12.46
C PHE A 68 -7.02 -2.76 -11.15
N ASP A 69 -7.75 -2.86 -10.04
CA ASP A 69 -7.30 -2.36 -8.74
C ASP A 69 -6.15 -3.22 -8.19
N ALA A 70 -6.27 -4.54 -8.28
CA ALA A 70 -5.19 -5.47 -7.92
C ALA A 70 -3.93 -5.24 -8.77
N GLN A 71 -4.08 -5.02 -10.08
CA GLN A 71 -2.96 -4.71 -10.97
C GLN A 71 -2.25 -3.41 -10.56
N GLN A 72 -3.00 -2.37 -10.19
CA GLN A 72 -2.42 -1.11 -9.70
C GLN A 72 -1.67 -1.29 -8.38
N VAL A 73 -2.27 -2.00 -7.40
CA VAL A 73 -1.63 -2.29 -6.11
C VAL A 73 -0.30 -3.03 -6.31
N MET A 74 -0.31 -4.08 -7.13
CA MET A 74 0.90 -4.87 -7.40
C MET A 74 1.97 -4.08 -8.17
N ALA A 75 1.57 -3.16 -9.06
CA ALA A 75 2.51 -2.26 -9.73
C ALA A 75 3.19 -1.30 -8.75
N GLN A 76 2.44 -0.71 -7.82
CA GLN A 76 3.01 0.17 -6.78
C GLN A 76 3.90 -0.60 -5.81
N LEU A 77 3.50 -1.81 -5.41
CA LEU A 77 4.32 -2.68 -4.58
C LEU A 77 5.67 -2.99 -5.25
N ALA A 78 5.64 -3.33 -6.54
CA ALA A 78 6.86 -3.61 -7.30
C ALA A 78 7.78 -2.39 -7.43
N ASN A 79 7.21 -1.18 -7.52
CA ASN A 79 7.98 0.06 -7.55
C ASN A 79 8.63 0.34 -6.18
N ALA A 80 7.87 0.19 -5.09
CA ALA A 80 8.35 0.45 -3.74
C ALA A 80 9.49 -0.49 -3.31
N VAL A 81 9.44 -1.76 -3.69
CA VAL A 81 10.48 -2.75 -3.33
C VAL A 81 11.80 -2.47 -4.06
N ARG A 82 11.76 -1.91 -5.28
CA ARG A 82 12.96 -1.68 -6.11
C ARG A 82 13.88 -0.57 -5.60
N VAL A 83 13.42 0.31 -4.71
CA VAL A 83 14.24 1.44 -4.20
C VAL A 83 15.34 0.98 -3.22
N THR A 84 15.43 -0.31 -2.91
CA THR A 84 16.42 -0.87 -1.97
C THR A 84 17.70 -1.44 -2.62
N ALA A 85 17.97 -1.15 -3.89
CA ALA A 85 19.17 -1.64 -4.61
C ALA A 85 20.32 -0.61 -4.66
#